data_AF-A0A077R679-F1
#
_entry.id   AF-A0A077R679-F1
#
_cell.length_a   1.000
_cell.length_b   1.000
_cell.length_c   1.000
_cell.angle_alpha   90.00
_cell.angle_beta   90.00
_cell.angle_gamma   90.00
#
_symmetry.space_group_name_H-M   'P 1'
#
loop_
_entity.id
_entity.type
_entity.pdbx_description
1 polymer ?
#
loop_
_entity_poly.entity_id
_entity_poly.type
_entity_poly.pdbx_seq_one_letter_code
_entity_poly.pdbx_strand_id
1 'polypeptide(L)'
;MKHLHILSFSLVTIILGILLSSQYCAALGPEISSSSVTPSTGAPRPPGPSSEQRISFNAYIRLLHPERIKGLERHDPDDFNEMYRDVPFYDYAPLFRTSTQLSVVEQALRDYRKVTVVGDRDAQTLVYDERNGQIRHYPKDIRAVRLRFEVDPKIHTLYKTVHNFPLEVVPGRKSIQDVPYADDLPILTSGRDDLAHMMEAIDTRGAFYHVRPDTNDIQHDIHLIELPEQGELQIKKAGQRRVTQIQDTLTHFNTATRNLGRNVAAVLYGKPIIPNASLRQSRLERIQLSQYPRFTEHTTYRNIVNALQNHGKFRLYVTGEDGRMKKYKIKVDNLDENAAFKIKAERFGIRDKLEEGVLSALGKIRLPG
;
A
#
# COMPACT_ATOMS: atom_id res chain seq x y z
N MET A 1 -32.18 -73.26 -15.19
CA MET A 1 -31.15 -73.44 -16.23
C MET A 1 -31.69 -72.97 -17.56
N LYS A 2 -31.18 -71.85 -18.10
CA LYS A 2 -31.04 -71.54 -19.53
C LYS A 2 -30.55 -70.10 -19.68
N HIS A 3 -29.52 -69.97 -20.51
CA HIS A 3 -28.84 -68.76 -20.95
C HIS A 3 -29.73 -67.83 -21.80
N LEU A 4 -29.36 -66.55 -21.92
CA LEU A 4 -29.16 -65.78 -23.17
C LEU A 4 -28.77 -64.33 -22.80
N HIS A 5 -27.53 -63.90 -23.06
CA HIS A 5 -27.05 -63.12 -24.23
C HIS A 5 -27.51 -61.65 -24.27
N ILE A 6 -26.60 -60.70 -23.97
CA ILE A 6 -25.75 -59.91 -24.89
C ILE A 6 -26.55 -58.89 -25.70
N LEU A 7 -26.25 -57.59 -25.49
CA LEU A 7 -25.83 -56.66 -26.55
C LEU A 7 -25.35 -55.32 -25.97
N SER A 8 -24.04 -55.11 -26.13
CA SER A 8 -23.28 -53.86 -26.14
C SER A 8 -23.42 -53.13 -27.50
N PHE A 9 -22.85 -51.91 -27.60
CA PHE A 9 -22.73 -50.97 -28.75
C PHE A 9 -23.84 -49.90 -28.82
N SER A 10 -23.62 -48.60 -29.09
CA SER A 10 -22.51 -47.82 -29.69
C SER A 10 -22.68 -46.33 -29.27
N LEU A 11 -21.63 -45.55 -28.98
CA LEU A 11 -20.80 -44.72 -29.90
C LEU A 11 -21.58 -43.51 -30.50
N VAL A 12 -21.38 -42.26 -30.03
CA VAL A 12 -20.36 -41.25 -30.42
C VAL A 12 -20.79 -40.35 -31.62
N THR A 13 -20.72 -39.03 -31.36
CA THR A 13 -20.61 -37.84 -32.26
C THR A 13 -21.76 -37.39 -33.16
N ILE A 14 -22.05 -36.07 -33.13
CA ILE A 14 -22.07 -35.15 -34.30
C ILE A 14 -22.15 -33.67 -33.81
N ILE A 15 -21.07 -32.88 -34.00
CA ILE A 15 -20.91 -31.65 -34.85
C ILE A 15 -21.46 -30.35 -34.21
N LEU A 16 -20.62 -29.39 -33.76
CA LEU A 16 -19.83 -28.39 -34.52
C LEU A 16 -20.68 -27.51 -35.46
N GLY A 17 -21.20 -26.39 -34.95
CA GLY A 17 -21.96 -25.43 -35.75
C GLY A 17 -21.87 -24.00 -35.23
N ILE A 18 -21.15 -23.18 -36.01
CA ILE A 18 -21.34 -21.74 -36.21
C ILE A 18 -20.55 -20.79 -35.28
N LEU A 19 -19.28 -20.62 -35.62
CA LEU A 19 -18.68 -19.30 -35.80
C LEU A 19 -19.27 -18.67 -37.08
N LEU A 20 -19.45 -17.33 -37.06
CA LEU A 20 -19.81 -16.41 -38.16
C LEU A 20 -21.25 -15.86 -38.15
N SER A 21 -21.44 -14.77 -37.41
CA SER A 21 -22.21 -13.59 -37.85
C SER A 21 -21.47 -12.34 -37.34
N SER A 22 -20.55 -11.76 -38.12
CA SER A 22 -20.79 -10.61 -39.02
C SER A 22 -21.56 -9.48 -38.30
N GLN A 23 -20.84 -8.45 -37.84
CA GLN A 23 -20.82 -7.13 -38.49
C GLN A 23 -22.19 -6.66 -38.99
N TYR A 24 -22.80 -5.71 -38.26
CA TYR A 24 -23.56 -4.63 -38.88
C TYR A 24 -23.38 -3.33 -38.08
N CYS A 25 -23.06 -2.28 -38.86
CA CYS A 25 -22.84 -0.89 -38.52
C CYS A 25 -24.15 -0.06 -38.50
N ALA A 26 -23.98 1.20 -38.06
CA ALA A 26 -24.79 2.41 -38.23
C ALA A 26 -25.75 2.73 -37.06
N ALA A 27 -25.51 3.74 -36.21
CA ALA A 27 -25.35 5.20 -36.39
C ALA A 27 -26.68 5.97 -36.47
N LEU A 28 -26.87 6.90 -35.50
CA LEU A 28 -27.69 8.14 -35.43
C LEU A 28 -27.96 8.38 -33.93
N GLY A 29 -27.39 9.38 -33.26
CA GLY A 29 -27.60 10.82 -33.43
C GLY A 29 -27.55 11.47 -32.03
N PRO A 30 -27.44 12.80 -31.91
CA PRO A 30 -26.61 13.47 -30.91
C PRO A 30 -27.37 13.86 -29.64
N GLU A 31 -26.76 13.67 -28.47
CA GLU A 31 -27.11 14.45 -27.29
C GLU A 31 -25.94 15.33 -26.86
N ILE A 32 -26.21 16.62 -27.01
CA ILE A 32 -25.42 17.75 -26.54
C ILE A 32 -25.46 17.70 -25.01
N SER A 33 -24.37 17.26 -24.38
CA SER A 33 -24.13 17.52 -22.96
C SER A 33 -22.84 18.32 -22.83
N SER A 34 -23.05 19.63 -22.72
CA SER A 34 -22.08 20.64 -22.38
C SER A 34 -21.37 20.26 -21.08
N SER A 35 -20.15 19.73 -21.19
CA SER A 35 -19.23 19.56 -20.06
C SER A 35 -18.18 20.64 -20.19
N SER A 36 -18.36 21.69 -19.40
CA SER A 36 -17.37 22.72 -19.14
C SER A 36 -16.11 22.07 -18.56
N VAL A 37 -15.13 21.83 -19.42
CA VAL A 37 -13.76 21.49 -19.03
C VAL A 37 -13.18 22.74 -18.38
N THR A 38 -13.27 22.80 -17.06
CA THR A 38 -12.36 23.62 -16.26
C THR A 38 -10.97 23.00 -16.40
N PRO A 39 -9.94 23.75 -16.84
CA PRO A 39 -8.59 23.23 -16.83
C PRO A 39 -8.17 23.10 -15.38
N SER A 40 -8.20 21.87 -14.86
CA SER A 40 -7.49 21.53 -13.63
C SER A 40 -6.04 21.90 -13.86
N THR A 41 -5.58 22.90 -13.11
CA THR A 41 -4.20 23.36 -13.07
C THR A 41 -3.36 22.26 -12.44
N GLY A 42 -3.09 21.22 -13.22
CA GLY A 42 -2.10 20.20 -12.89
C GLY A 42 -0.76 20.90 -12.74
N ALA A 43 -0.14 20.73 -11.58
CA ALA A 43 1.21 21.19 -11.33
C ALA A 43 2.13 20.77 -12.50
N PRO A 44 3.05 21.63 -12.96
CA PRO A 44 3.94 21.30 -14.05
C PRO A 44 4.73 20.05 -13.70
N ARG A 45 4.53 18.98 -14.46
CA ARG A 45 5.41 17.82 -14.47
C ARG A 45 6.82 18.34 -14.78
N PRO A 46 7.86 18.04 -13.96
CA PRO A 46 9.21 18.47 -14.29
C PRO A 46 9.56 17.93 -15.68
N PRO A 47 10.12 18.76 -16.58
CA PRO A 47 10.42 18.35 -17.93
C PRO A 47 11.32 17.12 -17.91
N GLY A 48 10.92 16.08 -18.65
CA GLY A 48 11.78 14.94 -18.95
C GLY A 48 13.02 15.43 -19.71
N PRO A 49 14.19 14.78 -19.52
CA PRO A 49 15.45 15.34 -19.97
C PRO A 49 15.49 15.46 -21.49
N SER A 50 15.57 16.70 -21.97
CA SER A 50 16.26 17.04 -23.22
C SER A 50 17.68 16.46 -23.16
N SER A 51 18.28 16.16 -24.32
CA SER A 51 19.62 15.59 -24.43
C SER A 51 20.71 16.61 -24.03
N GLU A 52 20.68 17.08 -22.79
CA GLU A 52 21.73 17.88 -22.20
C GLU A 52 22.97 17.01 -22.04
N GLN A 53 24.07 17.52 -22.55
CA GLN A 53 25.40 16.96 -22.49
C GLN A 53 25.68 16.53 -21.04
N ARG A 54 25.74 15.22 -20.79
CA ARG A 54 25.89 14.69 -19.43
C ARG A 54 27.27 15.09 -18.90
N ILE A 55 27.30 16.13 -18.07
CA ILE A 55 28.52 16.58 -17.40
C ILE A 55 28.94 15.46 -16.43
N SER A 56 30.19 15.01 -16.55
CA SER A 56 30.74 14.06 -15.57
C SER A 56 30.75 14.69 -14.19
N PHE A 57 30.57 13.89 -13.14
CA PHE A 57 30.54 14.40 -11.77
C PHE A 57 31.78 15.25 -11.44
N ASN A 58 32.98 14.80 -11.82
CA ASN A 58 34.21 15.57 -11.62
C ASN A 58 34.21 16.92 -12.35
N ALA A 59 33.64 16.97 -13.56
CA ALA A 59 33.49 18.24 -14.27
C ALA A 59 32.45 19.13 -13.58
N TYR A 60 31.35 18.56 -13.08
CA TYR A 60 30.32 19.29 -12.33
C TYR A 60 30.89 19.94 -11.07
N ILE A 61 31.67 19.20 -10.27
CA ILE A 61 32.29 19.73 -9.05
C ILE A 61 33.30 20.85 -9.35
N ARG A 62 34.08 20.75 -10.43
CA ARG A 62 35.03 21.81 -10.82
C ARG A 62 34.34 23.12 -11.17
N LEU A 63 33.06 23.07 -11.55
CA LEU A 63 32.26 24.25 -11.87
C LEU A 63 31.63 24.89 -10.63
N LEU A 64 31.62 24.22 -9.48
CA LEU A 64 31.18 24.81 -8.21
C LEU A 64 32.32 25.67 -7.64
N HIS A 65 32.06 26.96 -7.49
CA HIS A 65 33.06 27.91 -7.01
C HIS A 65 32.73 28.36 -5.58
N PRO A 66 33.57 28.05 -4.58
CA PRO A 66 33.31 28.44 -3.19
C PRO A 66 33.12 29.96 -3.01
N GLU A 67 33.82 30.77 -3.79
CA GLU A 67 33.68 32.23 -3.75
C GLU A 67 32.30 32.71 -4.20
N ARG A 68 31.68 32.03 -5.18
CA ARG A 68 30.29 32.33 -5.57
C ARG A 68 29.35 32.00 -4.43
N ILE A 69 29.47 30.80 -3.86
CA ILE A 69 28.63 30.35 -2.73
C ILE A 69 28.77 31.29 -1.53
N LYS A 70 29.98 31.77 -1.24
CA LYS A 70 30.25 32.73 -0.16
C LYS A 70 29.53 34.06 -0.37
N GLY A 71 29.45 34.52 -1.62
CA GLY A 71 28.79 35.77 -2.01
C GLY A 71 27.26 35.69 -2.08
N LEU A 72 26.68 34.49 -2.01
CA LEU A 72 25.22 34.33 -1.99
C LEU A 72 24.65 34.76 -0.63
N GLU A 73 23.50 35.42 -0.68
CA GLU A 73 22.67 35.62 0.50
C GLU A 73 22.07 34.28 0.91
N ARG A 74 22.01 34.03 2.21
CA ARG A 74 21.31 32.86 2.74
C ARG A 74 19.83 33.20 2.77
N HIS A 75 18.99 32.29 2.28
CA HIS A 75 17.54 32.46 2.38
C HIS A 75 17.09 32.40 3.83
N ASP A 76 16.01 33.12 4.12
CA ASP A 76 15.31 32.95 5.38
C ASP A 76 14.78 31.50 5.50
N PRO A 77 14.71 30.93 6.71
CA PRO A 77 14.30 29.56 6.91
C PRO A 77 12.94 29.22 6.28
N ASP A 78 12.02 30.18 6.19
CA ASP A 78 10.69 29.96 5.61
C ASP A 78 10.73 29.83 4.08
N ASP A 79 11.40 30.76 3.38
CA ASP A 79 11.59 30.74 1.91
C ASP A 79 12.33 29.48 1.45
N PHE A 80 13.30 29.10 2.25
CA PHE A 80 14.09 27.90 2.12
C PHE A 80 13.22 26.63 2.08
N ASN A 81 12.19 26.52 2.93
CA ASN A 81 11.33 25.33 2.97
C ASN A 81 10.45 25.24 1.73
N GLU A 82 9.98 26.39 1.25
CA GLU A 82 9.18 26.47 0.02
C GLU A 82 10.02 26.07 -1.19
N MET A 83 11.22 26.66 -1.34
CA MET A 83 12.11 26.41 -2.48
C MET A 83 12.55 24.94 -2.58
N TYR A 84 12.78 24.30 -1.43
CA TYR A 84 13.26 22.91 -1.38
C TYR A 84 12.15 21.91 -1.06
N ARG A 85 10.86 22.30 -1.13
CA ARG A 85 9.71 21.46 -0.76
C ARG A 85 9.66 20.12 -1.48
N ASP A 86 9.99 20.11 -2.77
CA ASP A 86 9.94 18.90 -3.60
C ASP A 86 11.30 18.22 -3.77
N VAL A 87 12.36 18.79 -3.19
CA VAL A 87 13.71 18.23 -3.30
C VAL A 87 13.86 17.02 -2.37
N PRO A 88 14.27 15.83 -2.87
CA PRO A 88 14.57 14.68 -2.05
C PRO A 88 15.72 14.92 -1.07
N PHE A 89 15.82 14.11 -0.02
CA PHE A 89 16.90 14.20 0.96
C PHE A 89 17.63 12.87 1.14
N TYR A 90 18.91 12.97 1.49
CA TYR A 90 19.76 11.86 1.88
C TYR A 90 20.76 12.35 2.95
N ASP A 91 20.78 11.73 4.13
CA ASP A 91 21.70 12.09 5.22
C ASP A 91 21.58 13.59 5.59
N TYR A 92 20.34 14.03 5.83
CA TYR A 92 19.94 15.41 6.13
C TYR A 92 20.36 16.47 5.10
N ALA A 93 20.76 16.04 3.91
CA ALA A 93 21.19 16.91 2.83
C ALA A 93 20.22 16.83 1.65
N PRO A 94 19.85 17.97 1.03
CA PRO A 94 19.11 17.97 -0.22
C PRO A 94 19.89 17.22 -1.28
N LEU A 95 19.14 16.47 -2.08
CA LEU A 95 19.69 15.54 -3.03
C LEU A 95 19.42 16.05 -4.46
N PHE A 96 20.49 16.30 -5.21
CA PHE A 96 20.47 16.82 -6.58
C PHE A 96 21.14 15.87 -7.56
N ARG A 97 20.89 16.08 -8.86
CA ARG A 97 21.59 15.37 -9.95
C ARG A 97 22.69 16.26 -10.52
N THR A 98 23.67 15.68 -11.21
CA THR A 98 24.66 16.47 -11.98
C THR A 98 24.03 17.25 -13.15
N SER A 99 22.78 16.97 -13.50
CA SER A 99 21.99 17.78 -14.45
C SER A 99 21.28 18.96 -13.78
N THR A 100 21.27 19.06 -12.46
CA THR A 100 20.68 20.22 -11.76
C THR A 100 21.54 21.46 -12.00
N GLN A 101 20.90 22.59 -12.31
CA GLN A 101 21.59 23.86 -12.54
C GLN A 101 22.52 24.22 -11.37
N LEU A 102 23.73 24.68 -11.68
CA LEU A 102 24.76 24.97 -10.68
C LEU A 102 24.30 26.02 -9.66
N SER A 103 23.61 27.07 -10.10
CA SER A 103 23.09 28.13 -9.23
C SER A 103 22.19 27.58 -8.11
N VAL A 104 21.34 26.60 -8.42
CA VAL A 104 20.45 25.95 -7.44
C VAL A 104 21.25 25.17 -6.41
N VAL A 105 22.28 24.45 -6.84
CA VAL A 105 23.13 23.65 -5.94
C VAL A 105 24.06 24.53 -5.11
N GLU A 106 24.58 25.63 -5.67
CA GLU A 106 25.35 26.64 -4.96
C GLU A 106 24.52 27.32 -3.88
N GLN A 107 23.28 27.70 -4.20
CA GLN A 107 22.35 28.24 -3.22
C GLN A 107 22.01 27.23 -2.13
N ALA A 108 21.75 25.96 -2.49
CA ALA A 108 21.48 24.93 -1.50
C ALA A 108 22.69 24.65 -0.60
N LEU A 109 23.91 24.72 -1.14
CA LEU A 109 25.15 24.65 -0.35
C LEU A 109 25.31 25.85 0.56
N ARG A 110 24.88 27.04 0.15
CA ARG A 110 24.86 28.23 1.01
C ARG A 110 23.88 28.05 2.16
N ASP A 111 22.69 27.54 1.86
CA ASP A 111 21.60 27.48 2.82
C ASP A 111 21.77 26.31 3.81
N TYR A 112 21.99 25.08 3.31
CA TYR A 112 22.14 23.87 4.14
C TYR A 112 23.58 23.57 4.57
N ARG A 113 24.59 24.21 3.98
CA ARG A 113 26.03 23.85 4.10
C ARG A 113 26.40 22.46 3.61
N LYS A 114 25.42 21.64 3.21
CA LYS A 114 25.61 20.25 2.82
C LYS A 114 24.58 19.90 1.76
N VAL A 115 25.02 19.30 0.67
CA VAL A 115 24.14 18.72 -0.36
C VAL A 115 24.68 17.36 -0.77
N THR A 116 23.82 16.47 -1.25
CA THR A 116 24.25 15.25 -1.93
C THR A 116 24.00 15.40 -3.42
N VAL A 117 24.98 15.07 -4.24
CA VAL A 117 24.87 15.12 -5.70
C VAL A 117 25.08 13.71 -6.24
N VAL A 118 24.17 13.25 -7.10
CA VAL A 118 24.27 11.98 -7.80
C VAL A 118 24.60 12.20 -9.27
N GLY A 119 25.60 11.49 -9.76
CA GLY A 119 25.91 11.35 -11.18
C GLY A 119 25.43 10.01 -11.74
N ASP A 120 25.90 9.68 -12.94
CA ASP A 120 25.55 8.42 -13.60
C ASP A 120 26.16 7.19 -12.92
N ARG A 121 27.38 7.34 -12.36
CA ARG A 121 28.19 6.24 -11.83
C ARG A 121 28.68 6.45 -10.39
N ASP A 122 28.57 7.67 -9.88
CA ASP A 122 29.01 8.08 -8.56
C ASP A 122 27.96 8.93 -7.84
N ALA A 123 28.08 8.99 -6.52
CA ALA A 123 27.33 9.90 -5.67
C ALA A 123 28.28 10.44 -4.60
N GLN A 124 28.20 11.73 -4.31
CA GLN A 124 28.99 12.31 -3.23
C GLN A 124 28.18 13.35 -2.47
N THR A 125 28.46 13.45 -1.18
CA THR A 125 28.00 14.55 -0.35
C THR A 125 29.05 15.65 -0.36
N LEU A 126 28.63 16.86 -0.69
CA LEU A 126 29.43 18.07 -0.68
C LEU A 126 29.12 18.83 0.60
N VAL A 127 30.14 19.24 1.34
CA VAL A 127 30.03 20.05 2.56
C VAL A 127 30.79 21.34 2.34
N TYR A 128 30.08 22.46 2.44
CA TYR A 128 30.66 23.79 2.35
C TYR A 128 31.15 24.25 3.73
N ASP A 129 32.46 24.43 3.85
CA ASP A 129 33.14 24.98 5.01
C ASP A 129 33.23 26.50 4.87
N GLU A 130 32.25 27.20 5.44
CA GLU A 130 32.16 28.67 5.39
C GLU A 130 33.41 29.38 5.96
N ARG A 131 34.10 28.76 6.93
CA ARG A 131 35.26 29.38 7.58
C ARG A 131 36.45 29.41 6.64
N ASN A 132 36.67 28.31 5.92
CA ASN A 132 37.81 28.14 5.04
C ASN A 132 37.49 28.48 3.58
N GLY A 133 36.22 28.71 3.23
CA GLY A 133 35.79 28.95 1.86
C GLY A 133 36.07 27.74 0.96
N GLN A 134 35.85 26.52 1.47
CA GLN A 134 36.19 25.28 0.77
C GLN A 134 35.00 24.33 0.71
N ILE A 135 34.95 23.51 -0.34
CA ILE A 135 33.98 22.42 -0.46
C ILE A 135 34.73 21.11 -0.24
N ARG A 136 34.31 20.35 0.76
CA ARG A 136 34.78 18.97 0.99
C ARG A 136 33.80 18.00 0.38
N HIS A 137 34.30 16.90 -0.17
CA HIS A 137 33.48 15.87 -0.78
C HIS A 137 33.66 14.53 -0.08
N TYR A 138 32.54 13.80 0.09
CA TYR A 138 32.49 12.51 0.75
C TYR A 138 31.76 11.52 -0.16
N PRO A 139 32.44 10.49 -0.69
CA PRO A 139 31.80 9.46 -1.49
C PRO A 139 30.65 8.77 -0.76
N LYS A 140 29.58 8.46 -1.48
CA LYS A 140 28.40 7.72 -0.97
C LYS A 140 28.11 6.50 -1.85
N ASP A 141 27.39 5.52 -1.30
CA ASP A 141 26.88 4.39 -2.08
C ASP A 141 25.83 4.89 -3.08
N ILE A 142 26.19 4.91 -4.36
CA ILE A 142 25.30 5.33 -5.45
C ILE A 142 23.99 4.54 -5.46
N ARG A 143 23.97 3.25 -5.09
CA ARG A 143 22.74 2.47 -5.11
C ARG A 143 21.77 2.97 -4.05
N ALA A 144 22.26 3.25 -2.85
CA ALA A 144 21.46 3.81 -1.76
C ALA A 144 20.94 5.23 -2.09
N VAL A 145 21.79 6.06 -2.69
CA VAL A 145 21.43 7.43 -3.09
C VAL A 145 20.43 7.42 -4.25
N ARG A 146 20.65 6.60 -5.28
CA ARG A 146 19.74 6.48 -6.43
C ARG A 146 18.37 5.93 -6.01
N LEU A 147 18.33 4.98 -5.08
CA LEU A 147 17.06 4.50 -4.52
C LEU A 147 16.23 5.64 -3.92
N ARG A 148 16.86 6.65 -3.29
CA ARG A 148 16.12 7.83 -2.84
C ARG A 148 15.49 8.62 -3.98
N PHE A 149 16.11 8.72 -5.15
CA PHE A 149 15.45 9.39 -6.29
C PHE A 149 14.31 8.59 -6.90
N GLU A 150 14.33 7.26 -6.76
CA GLU A 150 13.40 6.36 -7.44
C GLU A 150 12.07 6.20 -6.68
N VAL A 151 12.05 6.43 -5.37
CA VAL A 151 10.85 6.25 -4.55
C VAL A 151 9.77 7.29 -4.84
N ASP A 152 8.55 6.97 -4.40
CA ASP A 152 7.41 7.87 -4.51
C ASP A 152 7.68 9.20 -3.76
N PRO A 153 7.39 10.36 -4.37
CA PRO A 153 7.57 11.67 -3.74
C PRO A 153 6.97 11.80 -2.34
N LYS A 154 5.87 11.09 -2.04
CA LYS A 154 5.26 11.09 -0.70
C LYS A 154 6.20 10.55 0.38
N ILE A 155 7.14 9.67 0.03
CA ILE A 155 8.17 9.16 0.95
C ILE A 155 9.17 10.27 1.30
N HIS A 156 9.43 11.21 0.40
CA HIS A 156 10.24 12.39 0.71
C HIS A 156 9.50 13.34 1.65
N THR A 157 8.21 13.53 1.44
CA THR A 157 7.38 14.29 2.39
C THR A 157 7.38 13.63 3.77
N LEU A 158 7.30 12.30 3.84
CA LEU A 158 7.44 11.55 5.09
C LEU A 158 8.81 11.80 5.75
N TYR A 159 9.91 11.67 5.00
CA TYR A 159 11.27 11.93 5.51
C TYR A 159 11.35 13.32 6.16
N LYS A 160 10.86 14.35 5.45
CA LYS A 160 10.82 15.72 5.94
C LYS A 160 10.01 15.84 7.22
N THR A 161 8.83 15.24 7.24
CA THR A 161 7.92 15.26 8.41
C THR A 161 8.57 14.64 9.64
N VAL A 162 9.17 13.46 9.50
CA VAL A 162 9.78 12.70 10.61
C VAL A 162 11.00 13.44 11.18
N HIS A 163 11.73 14.16 10.34
CA HIS A 163 12.92 14.90 10.74
C HIS A 163 12.64 16.39 11.08
N ASN A 164 11.37 16.75 11.30
CA ASN A 164 10.93 18.11 11.66
C ASN A 164 11.41 19.19 10.68
N PHE A 165 11.55 18.83 9.39
CA PHE A 165 11.65 19.85 8.36
C PHE A 165 10.31 20.57 8.27
N PRO A 166 10.28 21.91 8.18
CA PRO A 166 9.04 22.65 8.17
C PRO A 166 8.18 22.25 6.98
N LEU A 167 6.93 21.89 7.26
CA LEU A 167 5.89 21.59 6.27
C LEU A 167 4.67 22.43 6.63
N GLU A 168 4.04 23.05 5.64
CA GLU A 168 2.88 23.94 5.85
C GLU A 168 1.76 23.29 6.68
N VAL A 169 1.50 22.00 6.44
CA VAL A 169 0.47 21.25 7.16
C VAL A 169 0.88 19.78 7.28
N VAL A 170 1.08 19.31 8.51
CA VAL A 170 1.18 17.87 8.80
C VAL A 170 -0.24 17.34 9.03
N PRO A 171 -0.74 16.40 8.20
CA PRO A 171 -2.09 15.88 8.37
C PRO A 171 -2.19 15.05 9.66
N GLY A 172 -3.39 15.02 10.25
CA GLY A 172 -3.71 14.11 11.33
C GLY A 172 -3.55 12.65 10.88
N ARG A 173 -3.36 11.73 11.84
CA ARG A 173 -3.17 10.30 11.55
C ARG A 173 -4.43 9.66 11.00
N LYS A 174 -4.27 8.72 10.07
CA LYS A 174 -5.35 7.89 9.53
C LYS A 174 -5.09 6.44 9.89
N SER A 175 -6.15 5.74 10.31
CA SER A 175 -6.08 4.34 10.73
C SER A 175 -5.47 3.44 9.67
N ILE A 176 -4.57 2.56 10.12
CA ILE A 176 -3.96 1.47 9.35
C ILE A 176 -4.55 0.10 9.75
N GLN A 177 -5.70 0.06 10.41
CA GLN A 177 -6.30 -1.22 10.82
C GLN A 177 -6.92 -1.98 9.66
N ASP A 178 -7.35 -1.27 8.61
CA ASP A 178 -8.07 -1.81 7.46
C ASP A 178 -7.21 -1.97 6.21
N VAL A 179 -5.88 -1.93 6.38
CA VAL A 179 -4.91 -2.23 5.31
C VAL A 179 -4.38 -3.66 5.48
N PRO A 180 -3.89 -4.32 4.41
CA PRO A 180 -3.25 -5.62 4.51
C PRO A 180 -1.90 -5.56 5.23
N TYR A 181 -1.48 -6.69 5.83
CA TYR A 181 -0.22 -6.82 6.57
C TYR A 181 0.60 -8.01 6.07
N ALA A 182 1.93 -7.88 6.09
CA ALA A 182 2.87 -8.99 5.91
C ALA A 182 3.92 -8.93 7.02
N ASP A 183 4.12 -10.04 7.74
CA ASP A 183 5.04 -10.13 8.88
C ASP A 183 4.85 -8.98 9.88
N ASP A 184 3.59 -8.76 10.30
CA ASP A 184 3.17 -7.72 11.25
C ASP A 184 3.39 -6.27 10.80
N LEU A 185 3.88 -6.04 9.57
CA LEU A 185 4.03 -4.72 8.97
C LEU A 185 2.88 -4.41 8.01
N PRO A 186 2.31 -3.18 8.06
CA PRO A 186 1.28 -2.76 7.13
C PRO A 186 1.83 -2.63 5.70
N ILE A 187 0.98 -2.91 4.73
CA ILE A 187 1.25 -2.76 3.30
C ILE A 187 0.39 -1.60 2.79
N LEU A 188 1.04 -0.48 2.48
CA LEU A 188 0.39 0.72 1.98
C LEU A 188 0.41 0.71 0.44
N THR A 189 -0.78 0.72 -0.13
CA THR A 189 -1.02 0.75 -1.58
C THR A 189 -1.66 2.09 -1.98
N SER A 190 -1.77 2.34 -3.28
CA SER A 190 -2.48 3.50 -3.83
C SER A 190 -3.83 3.75 -3.13
N GLY A 191 -4.05 5.01 -2.72
CA GLY A 191 -5.25 5.46 -2.01
C GLY A 191 -5.23 5.22 -0.50
N ARG A 192 -4.25 4.48 0.02
CA ARG A 192 -3.95 4.26 1.45
C ARG A 192 -2.48 4.50 1.78
N ASP A 193 -1.79 5.21 0.91
CA ASP A 193 -0.39 5.57 0.98
C ASP A 193 -0.23 7.10 1.06
N ASP A 194 -1.17 7.81 1.68
CA ASP A 194 -0.98 9.23 1.97
C ASP A 194 -0.10 9.41 3.22
N LEU A 195 0.40 10.63 3.44
CA LEU A 195 1.28 10.96 4.56
C LEU A 195 0.65 10.58 5.92
N ALA A 196 -0.68 10.70 6.07
CA ALA A 196 -1.38 10.38 7.30
C ALA A 196 -1.34 8.88 7.64
N HIS A 197 -1.50 8.00 6.65
CA HIS A 197 -1.37 6.55 6.85
C HIS A 197 0.10 6.14 7.05
N MET A 198 1.04 6.76 6.32
CA MET A 198 2.47 6.48 6.48
C MET A 198 2.96 6.84 7.87
N MET A 199 2.58 8.01 8.39
CA MET A 199 2.95 8.42 9.74
C MET A 199 2.34 7.49 10.79
N GLU A 200 1.07 7.10 10.66
CA GLU A 200 0.45 6.12 11.57
C GLU A 200 1.21 4.77 11.55
N ALA A 201 1.66 4.33 10.38
CA ALA A 201 2.43 3.10 10.23
C ALA A 201 3.81 3.19 10.91
N ILE A 202 4.51 4.30 10.74
CA ILE A 202 5.78 4.56 11.43
C ILE A 202 5.58 4.66 12.94
N ASP A 203 4.61 5.43 13.41
CA ASP A 203 4.35 5.61 14.85
C ASP A 203 3.94 4.28 15.53
N THR A 204 3.22 3.40 14.80
CA THR A 204 2.73 2.12 15.35
C THR A 204 3.73 0.97 15.26
N ARG A 205 4.51 0.89 14.16
CA ARG A 205 5.35 -0.28 13.84
C ARG A 205 6.81 0.06 13.58
N GLY A 206 7.17 1.33 13.45
CA GLY A 206 8.48 1.77 12.99
C GLY A 206 8.74 1.47 11.51
N ALA A 207 7.88 0.72 10.81
CA ALA A 207 8.09 0.33 9.43
C ALA A 207 6.81 -0.02 8.68
N PHE A 208 6.87 0.03 7.35
CA PHE A 208 5.81 -0.42 6.46
C PHE A 208 6.33 -0.77 5.06
N TYR A 209 5.56 -1.57 4.33
CA TYR A 209 5.79 -1.77 2.91
C TYR A 209 5.02 -0.73 2.10
N HIS A 210 5.70 -0.03 1.21
CA HIS A 210 5.09 0.86 0.21
C HIS A 210 5.08 0.15 -1.15
N VAL A 211 3.90 0.05 -1.75
CA VAL A 211 3.70 -0.60 -3.04
C VAL A 211 3.41 0.46 -4.08
N ARG A 212 4.34 0.65 -5.02
CA ARG A 212 4.16 1.64 -6.07
C ARG A 212 3.10 1.15 -7.07
N PRO A 213 2.01 1.91 -7.27
CA PRO A 213 1.17 1.72 -8.45
C PRO A 213 1.97 2.23 -9.65
N ASP A 214 2.13 1.42 -10.69
CA ASP A 214 2.65 1.83 -11.99
C ASP A 214 4.19 1.85 -12.16
N THR A 215 4.71 0.71 -12.59
CA THR A 215 5.30 0.61 -13.93
C THR A 215 4.52 -0.50 -14.65
N ASN A 216 4.37 -0.43 -15.97
CA ASN A 216 3.65 -1.39 -16.85
C ASN A 216 4.22 -2.83 -16.84
N ASP A 217 4.74 -3.31 -15.72
CA ASP A 217 5.34 -4.61 -15.52
C ASP A 217 4.67 -5.31 -14.33
N ILE A 218 4.55 -6.63 -14.42
CA ILE A 218 3.83 -7.51 -13.48
C ILE A 218 4.54 -7.56 -12.11
N GLN A 219 5.69 -6.89 -11.98
CA GLN A 219 6.44 -6.71 -10.75
C GLN A 219 6.17 -5.32 -10.18
N HIS A 220 5.33 -5.26 -9.14
CA HIS A 220 5.23 -4.07 -8.30
C HIS A 220 6.59 -3.77 -7.67
N ASP A 221 7.09 -2.55 -7.85
CA ASP A 221 8.20 -2.04 -7.05
C ASP A 221 7.72 -1.89 -5.60
N ILE A 222 8.24 -2.75 -4.72
CA ILE A 222 7.90 -2.77 -3.31
C ILE A 222 9.11 -2.33 -2.50
N HIS A 223 8.92 -1.26 -1.73
CA HIS A 223 9.92 -0.72 -0.83
C HIS A 223 9.54 -1.00 0.62
N LEU A 224 10.52 -1.40 1.43
CA LEU A 224 10.43 -1.35 2.89
C LEU A 224 10.91 0.01 3.36
N ILE A 225 10.04 0.71 4.07
CA ILE A 225 10.30 2.00 4.71
C ILE A 225 10.40 1.74 6.22
N GLU A 226 11.50 2.14 6.84
CA GLU A 226 11.81 1.79 8.23
C GLU A 226 12.45 2.98 8.95
N LEU A 227 11.89 3.38 10.08
CA LEU A 227 12.46 4.36 10.99
C LEU A 227 13.01 3.62 12.22
N PRO A 228 14.32 3.40 12.32
CA PRO A 228 14.92 2.84 13.54
C PRO A 228 14.73 3.80 14.72
N GLU A 229 14.69 3.27 15.95
CA GLU A 229 14.55 4.07 17.19
C GLU A 229 15.60 5.19 17.29
N GLN A 230 16.80 4.92 16.78
CA GLN A 230 17.87 5.89 16.63
C GLN A 230 18.34 5.86 15.19
N GLY A 231 18.19 6.99 14.49
CA GLY A 231 18.76 7.17 13.17
C GLY A 231 17.79 7.79 12.17
N GLU A 232 18.04 7.49 10.90
CA GLU A 232 17.30 8.05 9.77
C GLU A 232 16.30 7.08 9.20
N LEU A 233 15.22 7.63 8.62
CA LEU A 233 14.27 6.87 7.82
C LEU A 233 15.00 6.15 6.68
N GLN A 234 15.07 4.83 6.75
CA GLN A 234 15.70 3.93 5.79
C GLN A 234 14.70 3.50 4.71
N ILE A 235 15.21 3.29 3.50
CA ILE A 235 14.46 2.79 2.36
C ILE A 235 15.24 1.62 1.78
N LYS A 236 14.58 0.48 1.62
CA LYS A 236 15.16 -0.76 1.09
C LYS A 236 14.23 -1.34 0.03
N LYS A 237 14.77 -1.90 -1.06
CA LYS A 237 13.97 -2.73 -1.97
C LYS A 237 13.62 -4.06 -1.29
N ALA A 238 12.38 -4.50 -1.39
CA ALA A 238 11.99 -5.81 -0.88
C ALA A 238 12.66 -6.91 -1.71
N GLY A 239 13.17 -7.96 -1.05
CA GLY A 239 13.72 -9.13 -1.75
C GLY A 239 12.63 -9.96 -2.45
N GLN A 240 12.98 -10.76 -3.45
CA GLN A 240 12.01 -11.49 -4.29
C GLN A 240 11.00 -12.34 -3.50
N ARG A 241 11.47 -13.09 -2.49
CA ARG A 241 10.58 -13.88 -1.62
C ARG A 241 9.53 -13.00 -0.93
N ARG A 242 9.93 -11.80 -0.50
CA ARG A 242 9.05 -10.85 0.17
C ARG A 242 8.06 -10.24 -0.81
N VAL A 243 8.50 -9.91 -2.01
CA VAL A 243 7.65 -9.42 -3.10
C VAL A 243 6.52 -10.41 -3.37
N THR A 244 6.84 -11.70 -3.57
CA THR A 244 5.83 -12.75 -3.79
C THR A 244 4.83 -12.84 -2.63
N GLN A 245 5.31 -12.87 -1.38
CA GLN A 245 4.42 -12.92 -0.23
C GLN A 245 3.48 -11.70 -0.14
N ILE A 246 3.99 -10.50 -0.40
CA ILE A 246 3.18 -9.27 -0.38
C ILE A 246 2.14 -9.31 -1.50
N GLN A 247 2.51 -9.74 -2.70
CA GLN A 247 1.58 -9.89 -3.83
C GLN A 247 0.49 -10.93 -3.53
N ASP A 248 0.84 -12.06 -2.92
CA ASP A 248 -0.12 -13.07 -2.47
C ASP A 248 -1.08 -12.52 -1.42
N THR A 249 -0.56 -11.81 -0.41
CA THR A 249 -1.38 -11.14 0.61
C THR A 249 -2.34 -10.12 -0.02
N LEU A 250 -1.85 -9.27 -0.93
CA LEU A 250 -2.68 -8.27 -1.61
C LEU A 250 -3.78 -8.94 -2.45
N THR A 251 -3.45 -10.01 -3.17
CA THR A 251 -4.40 -10.79 -3.98
C THR A 251 -5.51 -11.39 -3.11
N HIS A 252 -5.13 -12.02 -1.98
CA HIS A 252 -6.09 -12.59 -1.05
C HIS A 252 -6.91 -11.52 -0.33
N PHE A 253 -6.31 -10.41 0.10
CA PHE A 253 -6.99 -9.30 0.73
C PHE A 253 -8.03 -8.66 -0.22
N ASN A 254 -7.65 -8.39 -1.47
CA ASN A 254 -8.56 -7.82 -2.48
C ASN A 254 -9.70 -8.79 -2.83
N THR A 255 -9.40 -10.08 -2.92
CA THR A 255 -10.41 -11.12 -3.14
C THR A 255 -11.36 -11.26 -1.96
N ALA A 256 -10.86 -11.24 -0.73
CA ALA A 256 -11.69 -11.24 0.48
C ALA A 256 -12.52 -9.96 0.60
N THR A 257 -11.97 -8.80 0.23
CA THR A 257 -12.70 -7.52 0.26
C THR A 257 -13.93 -7.58 -0.64
N ARG A 258 -13.77 -8.08 -1.88
CA ARG A 258 -14.88 -8.28 -2.82
C ARG A 258 -15.90 -9.31 -2.35
N ASN A 259 -15.45 -10.41 -1.72
CA ASN A 259 -16.30 -11.54 -1.39
C ASN A 259 -16.98 -11.47 -0.02
N LEU A 260 -16.35 -10.78 0.94
CA LEU A 260 -16.70 -10.81 2.37
C LEU A 260 -16.89 -9.40 2.97
N GLY A 261 -16.55 -8.35 2.24
CA GLY A 261 -16.48 -6.99 2.75
C GLY A 261 -15.11 -6.64 3.35
N ARG A 262 -14.79 -5.35 3.33
CA ARG A 262 -13.47 -4.81 3.71
C ARG A 262 -13.07 -5.14 5.15
N ASN A 263 -14.00 -5.00 6.10
CA ASN A 263 -13.68 -5.22 7.52
C ASN A 263 -13.40 -6.70 7.83
N VAL A 264 -14.04 -7.63 7.12
CA VAL A 264 -13.74 -9.06 7.26
C VAL A 264 -12.41 -9.40 6.59
N ALA A 265 -12.09 -8.80 5.44
CA ALA A 265 -10.78 -8.93 4.81
C ALA A 265 -9.65 -8.42 5.73
N ALA A 266 -9.88 -7.30 6.42
CA ALA A 266 -8.93 -6.72 7.36
C ALA A 266 -8.66 -7.62 8.58
N VAL A 267 -9.63 -8.39 9.07
CA VAL A 267 -9.34 -9.36 10.15
C VAL A 267 -8.63 -10.61 9.64
N LEU A 268 -8.84 -11.00 8.38
CA LEU A 268 -8.20 -12.18 7.77
C LEU A 268 -6.74 -11.92 7.36
N TYR A 269 -6.46 -10.73 6.81
CA TYR A 269 -5.19 -10.41 6.15
C TYR A 269 -4.61 -9.05 6.56
N GLY A 270 -5.22 -8.37 7.53
CA GLY A 270 -4.74 -7.10 8.08
C GLY A 270 -3.99 -7.27 9.39
N LYS A 271 -4.10 -6.28 10.29
CA LYS A 271 -3.36 -6.26 11.56
C LYS A 271 -3.66 -7.53 12.38
N PRO A 272 -2.63 -8.26 12.86
CA PRO A 272 -2.83 -9.41 13.72
C PRO A 272 -3.63 -9.05 14.97
N ILE A 273 -4.67 -9.85 15.26
CA ILE A 273 -5.50 -9.68 16.44
C ILE A 273 -4.88 -10.51 17.56
N ILE A 274 -4.38 -9.83 18.59
CA ILE A 274 -3.83 -10.48 19.79
C ILE A 274 -5.00 -10.89 20.70
N PRO A 275 -5.08 -12.16 21.14
CA PRO A 275 -6.14 -12.61 22.03
C PRO A 275 -6.12 -11.83 23.35
N ASN A 276 -7.29 -11.33 23.78
CA ASN A 276 -7.45 -10.85 25.13
C ASN A 276 -7.51 -12.06 26.08
N ALA A 277 -6.57 -12.11 27.04
CA ALA A 277 -6.47 -13.17 28.02
C ALA A 277 -7.71 -13.26 28.92
N SER A 278 -8.33 -12.12 29.28
CA SER A 278 -9.50 -12.09 30.15
C SER A 278 -10.75 -12.70 29.50
N LEU A 279 -10.78 -12.80 28.17
CA LEU A 279 -11.91 -13.34 27.40
C LEU A 279 -11.70 -14.79 26.97
N ARG A 280 -10.62 -15.44 27.43
CA ARG A 280 -10.30 -16.83 27.03
C ARG A 280 -11.43 -17.80 27.33
N GLN A 281 -11.99 -17.76 28.54
CA GLN A 281 -13.04 -18.69 28.93
C GLN A 281 -14.30 -18.53 28.06
N SER A 282 -14.80 -17.30 27.93
CA SER A 282 -15.94 -16.98 27.05
C SER A 282 -15.72 -17.44 25.60
N ARG A 283 -14.49 -17.30 25.09
CA ARG A 283 -14.14 -17.70 23.71
C ARG A 283 -14.18 -19.22 23.49
N LEU A 284 -13.89 -20.01 24.52
CA LEU A 284 -13.90 -21.47 24.46
C LEU A 284 -15.28 -22.07 24.75
N GLU A 285 -16.17 -21.30 25.38
CA GLU A 285 -17.52 -21.74 25.68
C GLU A 285 -18.32 -22.09 24.41
N ARG A 286 -19.06 -23.20 24.51
CA ARG A 286 -19.96 -23.63 23.45
C ARG A 286 -21.23 -22.78 23.50
N ILE A 287 -21.29 -21.75 22.65
CA ILE A 287 -22.53 -21.01 22.40
C ILE A 287 -23.51 -21.80 21.54
N GLN A 288 -24.81 -21.62 21.78
CA GLN A 288 -25.86 -22.23 20.96
C GLN A 288 -25.98 -21.48 19.62
N LEU A 289 -26.37 -22.16 18.53
CA LEU A 289 -26.49 -21.54 17.21
C LEU A 289 -27.45 -20.33 17.20
N SER A 290 -28.47 -20.34 18.05
CA SER A 290 -29.38 -19.20 18.23
C SER A 290 -28.67 -17.92 18.65
N GLN A 291 -27.61 -18.05 19.46
CA GLN A 291 -26.86 -16.95 20.07
C GLN A 291 -25.64 -16.52 19.25
N TYR A 292 -25.39 -17.11 18.08
CA TYR A 292 -24.24 -16.73 17.26
C TYR A 292 -24.36 -15.26 16.83
N PRO A 293 -23.30 -14.45 16.93
CA PRO A 293 -23.27 -13.14 16.31
C PRO A 293 -23.48 -13.27 14.80
N ARG A 294 -24.36 -12.43 14.25
CA ARG A 294 -24.73 -12.41 12.82
C ARG A 294 -24.45 -11.04 12.26
N PHE A 295 -23.62 -10.99 11.23
CA PHE A 295 -23.08 -9.77 10.66
C PHE A 295 -23.29 -9.71 9.16
N THR A 296 -23.34 -8.49 8.62
CA THR A 296 -23.30 -8.20 7.18
C THR A 296 -21.91 -7.70 6.77
N GLU A 297 -21.67 -7.60 5.46
CA GLU A 297 -20.48 -6.99 4.84
C GLU A 297 -20.20 -5.55 5.31
N HIS A 298 -21.21 -4.83 5.81
CA HIS A 298 -21.12 -3.46 6.33
C HIS A 298 -20.82 -3.40 7.83
N THR A 299 -20.72 -4.54 8.51
CA THR A 299 -20.43 -4.56 9.95
C THR A 299 -19.08 -3.93 10.25
N THR A 300 -19.02 -3.10 11.29
CA THR A 300 -17.80 -2.39 11.68
C THR A 300 -16.69 -3.36 12.13
N TYR A 301 -15.44 -2.98 11.87
CA TYR A 301 -14.26 -3.74 12.29
C TYR A 301 -14.28 -4.04 13.80
N ARG A 302 -14.60 -3.04 14.64
CA ARG A 302 -14.70 -3.19 16.10
C ARG A 302 -15.67 -4.30 16.52
N ASN A 303 -16.85 -4.38 15.90
CA ASN A 303 -17.84 -5.40 16.25
C ASN A 303 -17.37 -6.81 15.83
N ILE A 304 -16.69 -6.92 14.68
CA ILE A 304 -16.09 -8.17 14.23
C ILE A 304 -15.00 -8.63 15.20
N VAL A 305 -14.06 -7.76 15.56
CA VAL A 305 -13.00 -8.07 16.54
C VAL A 305 -13.60 -8.47 17.88
N ASN A 306 -14.61 -7.75 18.36
CA ASN A 306 -15.30 -8.09 19.61
C ASN A 306 -15.93 -9.49 19.56
N ALA A 307 -16.59 -9.88 18.47
CA ALA A 307 -17.16 -11.21 18.34
C ALA A 307 -16.07 -12.31 18.32
N LEU A 308 -14.95 -12.06 17.64
CA LEU A 308 -13.81 -12.99 17.63
C LEU A 308 -13.17 -13.11 19.03
N GLN A 309 -13.03 -12.00 19.75
CA GLN A 309 -12.47 -12.01 21.10
C GLN A 309 -13.37 -12.74 22.10
N ASN A 310 -14.68 -12.52 22.07
CA ASN A 310 -15.63 -13.07 23.03
C ASN A 310 -16.09 -14.49 22.70
N HIS A 311 -16.22 -14.85 21.42
CA HIS A 311 -16.83 -16.11 21.01
C HIS A 311 -15.96 -16.91 20.03
N GLY A 312 -14.89 -16.32 19.52
CA GLY A 312 -14.02 -16.97 18.53
C GLY A 312 -14.69 -17.24 17.18
N LYS A 313 -15.94 -16.82 16.97
CA LYS A 313 -16.71 -17.12 15.76
C LYS A 313 -17.91 -16.19 15.57
N PHE A 314 -18.34 -16.03 14.32
CA PHE A 314 -19.60 -15.38 13.94
C PHE A 314 -20.10 -15.89 12.58
N ARG A 315 -21.36 -15.57 12.23
CA ARG A 315 -21.93 -15.81 10.90
C ARG A 315 -21.94 -14.50 10.11
N LEU A 316 -21.54 -14.58 8.85
CA LEU A 316 -21.49 -13.47 7.92
C LEU A 316 -22.45 -13.72 6.75
N TYR A 317 -23.25 -12.72 6.43
CA TYR A 317 -24.17 -12.70 5.29
C TYR A 317 -23.71 -11.60 4.36
N VAL A 318 -23.53 -11.92 3.08
CA VAL A 318 -23.02 -10.98 2.08
C VAL A 318 -23.95 -11.02 0.88
N THR A 319 -24.40 -9.87 0.42
CA THR A 319 -25.18 -9.80 -0.81
C THR A 319 -24.23 -9.85 -2.00
N GLY A 320 -24.32 -10.89 -2.83
CA GLY A 320 -23.53 -10.99 -4.05
C GLY A 320 -23.98 -9.98 -5.11
N GLU A 321 -23.14 -9.75 -6.11
CA GLU A 321 -23.48 -8.93 -7.29
C GLU A 321 -24.72 -9.45 -8.05
N ASP A 322 -24.98 -10.76 -7.95
CA ASP A 322 -26.19 -11.42 -8.46
C ASP A 322 -27.44 -11.21 -7.59
N GLY A 323 -27.35 -10.37 -6.57
CA GLY A 323 -28.39 -10.14 -5.56
C GLY A 323 -28.57 -11.32 -4.59
N ARG A 324 -27.81 -12.42 -4.74
CA ARG A 324 -27.99 -13.61 -3.91
C ARG A 324 -27.17 -13.53 -2.64
N MET A 325 -27.81 -13.86 -1.52
CA MET A 325 -27.16 -13.88 -0.22
C MET A 325 -26.20 -15.08 -0.08
N LYS A 326 -24.92 -14.80 0.10
CA LYS A 326 -23.86 -15.76 0.40
C LYS A 326 -23.65 -15.79 1.92
N LYS A 327 -23.55 -16.99 2.49
CA LYS A 327 -23.43 -17.20 3.95
C LYS A 327 -22.10 -17.85 4.29
N TYR A 328 -21.39 -17.26 5.25
CA TYR A 328 -20.06 -17.70 5.68
C TYR A 328 -19.96 -17.83 7.19
N LYS A 329 -19.24 -18.85 7.64
CA LYS A 329 -18.81 -19.01 9.03
C LYS A 329 -17.41 -18.44 9.14
N ILE A 330 -17.24 -17.44 10.00
CA ILE A 330 -15.93 -16.92 10.35
C ILE A 330 -15.56 -17.47 11.71
N LYS A 331 -14.37 -18.06 11.84
CA LYS A 331 -13.90 -18.68 13.09
C LYS A 331 -12.40 -18.49 13.30
N VAL A 332 -12.00 -18.39 14.55
CA VAL A 332 -10.61 -18.52 14.98
C VAL A 332 -10.28 -20.01 15.10
N ASP A 333 -9.19 -20.42 14.47
CA ASP A 333 -8.75 -21.82 14.44
C ASP A 333 -7.87 -22.19 15.63
N ASN A 334 -7.14 -21.22 16.20
CA ASN A 334 -6.23 -21.42 17.32
C ASN A 334 -6.76 -20.80 18.63
N LEU A 335 -7.97 -21.20 19.05
CA LEU A 335 -8.66 -20.62 20.21
C LEU A 335 -7.89 -20.72 21.54
N ASP A 336 -7.06 -21.76 21.67
CA ASP A 336 -6.33 -22.11 22.91
C ASP A 336 -4.89 -21.61 22.95
N GLU A 337 -4.41 -21.03 21.86
CA GLU A 337 -3.05 -20.50 21.76
C GLU A 337 -2.99 -19.05 22.28
N ASN A 338 -1.93 -18.69 23.01
CA ASN A 338 -1.62 -17.29 23.35
C ASN A 338 -0.95 -16.55 22.17
N ALA A 339 -1.22 -16.98 20.94
CA ALA A 339 -0.69 -16.41 19.70
C ALA A 339 -1.76 -15.59 18.98
N ALA A 340 -1.36 -14.76 18.02
CA ALA A 340 -2.31 -14.02 17.18
C ALA A 340 -3.36 -14.97 16.55
N PHE A 341 -4.60 -14.49 16.43
CA PHE A 341 -5.67 -15.30 15.86
C PHE A 341 -5.39 -15.70 14.42
N LYS A 342 -5.51 -17.01 14.13
CA LYS A 342 -5.60 -17.58 12.79
C LYS A 342 -7.07 -17.68 12.43
N ILE A 343 -7.56 -16.78 11.57
CA ILE A 343 -8.98 -16.68 11.25
C ILE A 343 -9.25 -17.35 9.90
N LYS A 344 -10.32 -18.15 9.83
CA LYS A 344 -10.80 -18.77 8.60
C LYS A 344 -12.21 -18.32 8.25
N ALA A 345 -12.46 -18.22 6.95
CA ALA A 345 -13.78 -17.99 6.38
C ALA A 345 -14.22 -19.22 5.58
N GLU A 346 -15.33 -19.84 5.99
CA GLU A 346 -15.86 -21.05 5.37
C GLU A 346 -17.27 -20.79 4.83
N ARG A 347 -17.57 -21.19 3.59
CA ARG A 347 -18.95 -21.14 3.09
C ARG A 347 -19.81 -22.12 3.88
N PHE A 348 -21.07 -21.74 4.11
CA PHE A 348 -22.03 -22.63 4.73
C PHE A 348 -22.23 -23.91 3.92
N GLY A 349 -22.13 -25.05 4.61
CA GLY A 349 -22.55 -26.33 4.06
C GLY A 349 -24.07 -26.47 4.01
N ILE A 350 -24.55 -27.58 3.48
CA ILE A 350 -25.99 -27.91 3.42
C ILE A 350 -26.59 -27.94 4.84
N ARG A 351 -25.87 -28.55 5.80
CA ARG A 351 -26.32 -28.66 7.20
C ARG A 351 -26.46 -27.30 7.87
N ASP A 352 -25.46 -26.41 7.75
CA ASP A 352 -25.55 -25.05 8.31
C ASP A 352 -26.76 -24.28 7.77
N LYS A 353 -27.04 -24.41 6.46
CA LYS A 353 -28.18 -23.74 5.84
C LYS A 353 -29.52 -24.26 6.36
N LEU A 354 -29.65 -25.58 6.52
CA LEU A 354 -30.86 -26.22 7.05
C LEU A 354 -31.08 -25.84 8.52
N GLU A 355 -30.06 -25.95 9.35
CA GLU A 355 -30.14 -25.60 10.78
C GLU A 355 -30.55 -24.15 10.98
N GLU A 356 -29.93 -23.21 10.27
CA GLU A 356 -30.35 -21.80 10.35
C GLU A 356 -31.73 -21.56 9.75
N GLY A 357 -32.09 -22.23 8.67
CA GLY A 357 -33.42 -22.13 8.07
C GLY A 357 -34.52 -22.55 9.05
N VAL A 358 -34.34 -23.68 9.73
CA VAL A 358 -35.26 -24.17 10.75
C VAL A 358 -35.34 -23.21 11.93
N LEU A 359 -34.20 -22.77 12.47
CA LEU A 359 -34.20 -21.82 13.59
C LEU A 359 -34.85 -20.48 13.23
N SER A 360 -34.67 -20.01 11.99
CA SER A 360 -35.30 -18.79 11.50
C SER A 360 -36.81 -18.96 11.35
N ALA A 361 -37.27 -20.09 10.79
CA ALA A 361 -38.69 -20.40 10.63
C ALA A 361 -39.41 -20.55 11.97
N LEU A 362 -38.71 -21.06 12.98
CA LEU A 362 -39.21 -21.14 14.36
C LEU A 362 -39.11 -19.80 15.13
N GLY A 363 -38.66 -18.72 14.50
CA GLY A 363 -38.50 -17.40 15.12
C GLY A 363 -37.40 -17.33 16.19
N LYS A 364 -36.56 -18.37 16.30
CA LYS A 364 -35.47 -18.42 17.30
C LYS A 364 -34.26 -17.57 16.91
N ILE A 365 -34.14 -17.24 15.64
CA ILE A 365 -33.11 -16.31 15.12
C ILE A 365 -33.71 -15.37 14.10
N ARG A 366 -33.11 -14.18 13.98
CA ARG A 366 -33.36 -13.25 12.90
C ARG A 366 -32.14 -13.24 11.97
N LEU A 367 -32.38 -13.52 10.69
CA LEU A 367 -31.35 -13.42 9.66
C LEU A 367 -31.21 -11.95 9.22
N PRO A 368 -29.98 -11.45 8.99
CA PRO A 368 -29.77 -10.16 8.35
C PRO A 368 -30.25 -10.26 6.90
N GLY A 369 -31.15 -9.38 6.47
CA GLY A 369 -31.79 -9.40 5.16
C GLY A 369 -33.08 -8.62 5.15
#